data_AF-A0A0U3QKY8-F1
#
_entry.id   AF-A0A0U3QKY8-F1
#
_cell.length_a   1.000
_cell.length_b   1.000
_cell.length_c   1.000
_cell.angle_alpha   90.00
_cell.angle_beta   90.00
_cell.angle_gamma   90.00
#
_symmetry.space_group_name_H-M   'P 1'
#
loop_
_entity.id
_entity.type
_entity.pdbx_description
1 polymer ?
#
loop_
_entity_poly.entity_id
_entity_poly.type
_entity_poly.pdbx_seq_one_letter_code
_entity_poly.pdbx_strand_id
1 'polypeptide(L)'
;MPGFALLSLALGTAFVCATTAAMNGLPHQDMGLASGLVGTSHELGAALGVAVISTIAGASLEGGAAGPAAGTGGFDNAFTACAIIAAVAAAGSALLLPAGRPDPAQGPVMAH
;
A
#
# COMPACT_ATOMS: atom_id res chain seq x y z
N MET A 1 17.97 10.93 -0.75
CA MET A 1 16.57 10.49 -0.95
C MET A 1 16.43 9.04 -1.46
N PRO A 2 17.23 8.04 -1.02
CA PRO A 2 17.04 6.66 -1.46
C PRO A 2 15.71 6.05 -0.98
N GLY A 3 15.24 6.42 0.23
CA GLY A 3 13.97 5.95 0.76
C GLY A 3 12.75 6.36 -0.07
N PHE A 4 12.70 7.59 -0.58
CA PHE A 4 11.61 8.04 -1.45
C PHE A 4 11.59 7.33 -2.81
N ALA A 5 12.75 7.00 -3.37
CA ALA A 5 12.84 6.23 -4.61
C ALA A 5 12.34 4.78 -4.42
N LEU A 6 12.67 4.16 -3.29
CA LEU A 6 12.14 2.84 -2.93
C LEU A 6 10.62 2.90 -2.72
N LEU A 7 10.13 3.92 -2.02
CA LEU A 7 8.71 4.10 -1.77
C LEU A 7 7.92 4.31 -3.06
N SER A 8 8.38 5.15 -3.98
CA SER A 8 7.68 5.41 -5.24
C SER A 8 7.64 4.17 -6.13
N LEU A 9 8.75 3.42 -6.20
CA LEU A 9 8.81 2.16 -6.92
C LEU A 9 7.84 1.12 -6.31
N ALA A 10 7.84 0.98 -4.99
CA ALA A 10 6.96 0.04 -4.30
C ALA A 10 5.48 0.41 -4.47
N LEU A 11 5.13 1.69 -4.36
CA LEU A 11 3.75 2.15 -4.47
C LEU A 11 3.18 1.92 -5.87
N GLY A 12 3.94 2.28 -6.91
CA GLY A 12 3.51 2.08 -8.31
C GLY A 12 3.36 0.60 -8.65
N THR A 13 4.34 -0.23 -8.28
CA THR A 13 4.29 -1.67 -8.53
C THR A 13 3.15 -2.35 -7.78
N ALA A 14 2.97 -2.07 -6.49
CA ALA A 14 1.88 -2.63 -5.69
C ALA A 14 0.50 -2.26 -6.25
N PHE A 15 0.30 -1.00 -6.66
CA PHE A 15 -0.97 -0.55 -7.22
C PHE A 15 -1.30 -1.26 -8.54
N VAL A 16 -0.33 -1.36 -9.46
CA VAL A 16 -0.52 -2.07 -10.74
C VAL A 16 -0.77 -3.56 -10.52
N CYS A 17 -0.02 -4.21 -9.62
CA CYS A 17 -0.23 -5.60 -9.30
C CYS A 17 -1.61 -5.85 -8.67
N ALA A 18 -2.02 -5.01 -7.71
CA ALA A 18 -3.30 -5.15 -7.02
C ALA A 18 -4.48 -4.94 -7.98
N THR A 19 -4.45 -3.89 -8.81
CA THR A 19 -5.48 -3.63 -9.83
C THR A 19 -5.57 -4.75 -10.85
N THR A 20 -4.44 -5.18 -11.40
CA THR A 20 -4.40 -6.29 -12.37
C THR A 20 -4.93 -7.57 -11.76
N ALA A 21 -4.49 -7.93 -10.54
CA ALA A 21 -4.96 -9.13 -9.84
C ALA A 21 -6.46 -9.07 -9.54
N ALA A 22 -6.97 -7.90 -9.12
CA ALA A 22 -8.38 -7.70 -8.82
C ALA A 22 -9.28 -7.77 -10.05
N MET A 23 -8.77 -7.43 -11.24
CA MET A 23 -9.52 -7.42 -12.50
C MET A 23 -9.33 -8.69 -13.32
N ASN A 24 -8.32 -9.52 -13.00
CA ASN A 24 -7.96 -10.68 -13.80
C ASN A 24 -9.12 -11.71 -13.89
N GLY A 25 -9.50 -12.08 -15.11
CA GLY A 25 -10.52 -13.10 -15.37
C GLY A 25 -11.98 -12.66 -15.16
N LEU A 26 -12.25 -11.40 -14.85
CA LEU A 26 -13.60 -10.87 -14.74
C LEU A 26 -14.24 -10.60 -16.12
N PRO A 27 -15.56 -10.82 -16.28
CA PRO A 27 -16.27 -10.41 -17.49
C PRO A 27 -16.37 -8.88 -17.57
N HIS A 28 -16.46 -8.35 -18.80
CA HIS A 28 -16.39 -6.90 -19.05
C HIS A 28 -17.43 -6.08 -18.27
N GLN A 29 -18.61 -6.64 -18.03
CA GLN A 29 -19.70 -6.01 -17.27
C GLN A 29 -19.35 -5.77 -15.78
N ASP A 30 -18.43 -6.56 -15.20
CA ASP A 30 -18.06 -6.45 -13.78
C ASP A 30 -16.80 -5.59 -13.57
N MET A 31 -16.10 -5.21 -14.64
CA MET A 31 -14.86 -4.43 -14.59
C MET A 31 -15.07 -3.06 -13.94
N GLY A 32 -16.22 -2.43 -14.16
CA GLY A 32 -16.57 -1.15 -13.53
C GLY A 32 -16.74 -1.28 -12.01
N LEU A 33 -17.38 -2.36 -11.55
CA LEU A 33 -17.57 -2.65 -10.13
C LEU A 33 -16.23 -3.00 -9.46
N ALA A 34 -15.42 -3.83 -10.09
CA ALA A 34 -14.10 -4.21 -9.58
C ALA A 34 -13.17 -2.98 -9.45
N SER A 35 -13.10 -2.14 -10.49
CA SER A 35 -12.30 -0.89 -10.46
C SER A 35 -12.80 0.08 -9.39
N GLY A 36 -14.13 0.26 -9.27
CA GLY A 36 -14.72 1.08 -8.21
C GLY A 36 -14.40 0.57 -6.82
N LEU A 37 -14.44 -0.75 -6.60
CA LEU A 37 -14.08 -1.37 -5.32
C LEU A 37 -12.59 -1.18 -5.00
N VAL A 38 -11.70 -1.34 -5.99
CA VAL A 38 -10.26 -1.11 -5.80
C VAL A 38 -9.98 0.37 -5.48
N GLY A 39 -10.59 1.29 -6.22
CA GLY A 39 -10.42 2.73 -6.01
C GLY A 39 -10.90 3.18 -4.64
N THR A 40 -12.11 2.79 -4.26
CA THR A 40 -12.68 3.14 -2.94
C THR A 40 -11.90 2.50 -1.78
N SER A 41 -11.49 1.23 -1.92
CA SER A 41 -10.63 0.56 -0.93
C SER A 41 -9.28 1.27 -0.78
N HIS A 42 -8.71 1.74 -1.89
CA HIS A 42 -7.47 2.50 -1.88
C HIS A 42 -7.62 3.85 -1.19
N GLU A 43 -8.66 4.62 -1.52
CA GLU A 43 -8.93 5.91 -0.87
C GLU A 43 -9.21 5.77 0.62
N LEU A 44 -10.03 4.79 1.01
CA LEU A 44 -10.30 4.47 2.41
C LEU A 44 -9.01 4.07 3.14
N GLY A 45 -8.20 3.19 2.54
CA GLY A 45 -6.92 2.77 3.10
C GLY A 45 -5.94 3.93 3.26
N ALA A 46 -5.85 4.82 2.26
CA ALA A 46 -5.01 6.00 2.29
C ALA A 46 -5.44 6.97 3.41
N ALA A 47 -6.75 7.24 3.53
CA ALA A 47 -7.28 8.10 4.59
C ALA A 47 -7.00 7.53 5.98
N LEU A 48 -7.23 6.24 6.19
CA LEU A 48 -6.93 5.56 7.45
C LEU A 48 -5.43 5.57 7.78
N GLY A 49 -4.59 5.29 6.78
CA GLY A 49 -3.13 5.34 6.94
C GLY A 49 -2.66 6.73 7.36
N VAL A 50 -3.12 7.79 6.68
CA VAL A 50 -2.80 9.17 7.04
C VAL A 50 -3.27 9.50 8.46
N ALA A 51 -4.50 9.11 8.83
CA ALA A 51 -5.05 9.39 10.15
C ALA A 51 -4.22 8.73 11.28
N VAL A 52 -3.91 7.44 11.14
CA VAL A 52 -3.14 6.69 12.14
C VAL A 52 -1.71 7.22 12.25
N ILE A 53 -1.01 7.36 11.12
CA ILE A 53 0.40 7.77 11.11
C ILE A 53 0.56 9.23 11.56
N SER A 54 -0.36 10.12 11.17
CA SER A 54 -0.38 11.52 11.64
C SER A 54 -0.60 11.60 13.15
N THR A 55 -1.49 10.76 13.70
CA THR A 55 -1.72 10.69 15.15
C THR A 55 -0.46 10.23 15.89
N ILE A 56 0.22 9.20 15.38
CA ILE A 56 1.48 8.70 15.96
C ILE A 56 2.58 9.77 15.91
N ALA A 57 2.72 10.45 14.77
CA ALA A 57 3.69 11.53 14.62
C ALA A 57 3.37 12.72 15.55
N GLY A 58 2.09 13.08 15.65
CA GLY A 58 1.57 14.19 16.45
C GLY A 58 1.64 13.97 17.96
N ALA A 59 1.68 12.72 18.44
CA ALA A 59 1.75 12.40 19.88
C ALA A 59 2.97 13.02 20.58
N SER A 60 4.06 13.27 19.84
CA SER A 60 5.23 13.96 20.40
C SER A 60 5.02 15.45 20.69
N LEU A 61 3.92 16.04 20.19
CA LEU A 61 3.60 17.46 20.36
C LEU A 61 2.83 17.75 21.66
N GLU A 62 2.23 16.74 22.31
CA GLU A 62 1.42 16.91 23.52
C GLU A 62 2.24 17.24 24.79
N GLY A 63 3.55 16.95 24.80
CA GLY A 63 4.40 17.06 25.99
C GLY A 63 5.05 18.44 26.25
N GLY A 64 4.78 19.46 25.42
CA GLY A 64 5.33 20.82 25.61
C GLY A 64 6.86 20.91 25.57
N ALA A 65 7.55 19.91 25.01
CA ALA A 65 9.01 19.88 24.99
C ALA A 65 9.56 21.05 24.13
N ALA A 66 10.47 21.83 24.70
CA ALA A 66 11.12 22.96 24.05
C ALA A 66 12.52 22.57 23.55
N GLY A 67 12.77 22.72 22.24
CA GLY A 67 14.09 22.52 21.63
C GLY A 67 14.03 21.76 20.29
N PRO A 68 15.10 21.78 19.47
CA PRO A 68 15.09 21.20 18.13
C PRO A 68 14.84 19.68 18.07
N ALA A 69 15.07 18.95 19.17
CA ALA A 69 14.80 17.52 19.28
C ALA A 69 13.37 17.18 19.75
N ALA A 70 12.61 18.17 20.22
CA ALA A 70 11.29 17.96 20.81
C ALA A 70 10.19 17.58 19.81
N GLY A 71 10.41 17.81 18.50
CA GLY A 71 9.41 17.56 17.45
C GLY A 71 9.67 16.36 16.55
N THR A 72 10.84 15.71 16.64
CA THR A 72 11.24 14.67 15.66
C THR A 72 11.04 13.23 16.14
N GLY A 73 10.97 12.99 17.46
CA GLY A 73 10.80 11.63 18.02
C GLY A 73 9.52 10.92 17.54
N GLY A 74 8.45 11.68 17.30
CA GLY A 74 7.19 11.14 16.79
C GLY A 74 7.30 10.60 15.38
N PHE A 75 8.17 11.20 14.55
CA PHE A 75 8.40 10.71 13.19
C PHE A 75 9.15 9.37 13.19
N ASP A 76 10.07 9.14 14.11
CA ASP A 76 10.76 7.85 14.23
C ASP A 76 9.77 6.73 14.59
N ASN A 77 8.87 7.00 15.54
CA ASN A 77 7.80 6.09 15.91
C ASN A 77 6.80 5.88 14.75
N ALA A 78 6.48 6.94 14.00
CA ALA A 78 5.63 6.86 12.82
C ALA A 78 6.25 6.02 11.69
N PHE A 79 7.55 6.17 11.42
CA PHE A 79 8.26 5.35 10.44
C PHE A 79 8.36 3.89 10.89
N THR A 80 8.58 3.64 12.19
CA THR A 80 8.56 2.29 12.76
C THR A 80 7.18 1.64 12.60
N ALA A 81 6.10 2.40 12.86
CA ALA A 81 4.74 1.93 12.63
C ALA A 81 4.48 1.60 11.14
N CYS A 82 4.92 2.47 10.22
CA CYS A 82 4.87 2.19 8.77
C CYS A 82 5.62 0.89 8.41
N ALA A 83 6.80 0.67 8.98
CA ALA A 83 7.59 -0.54 8.75
C ALA A 83 6.86 -1.81 9.24
N ILE A 84 6.24 -1.76 10.44
CA ILE A 84 5.45 -2.86 10.99
C ILE A 84 4.23 -3.15 10.09
N ILE A 85 3.48 -2.11 9.70
CA ILE A 85 2.31 -2.26 8.83
C ILE A 85 2.73 -2.86 7.48
N ALA A 86 3.82 -2.38 6.88
CA ALA A 86 4.35 -2.92 5.63
C ALA A 86 4.78 -4.38 5.77
N ALA A 87 5.43 -4.76 6.87
CA ALA A 87 5.83 -6.14 7.14
C ALA A 87 4.61 -7.07 7.30
N VAL A 88 3.58 -6.63 8.02
CA VAL A 88 2.31 -7.37 8.17
C VAL A 88 1.60 -7.52 6.83
N ALA A 89 1.52 -6.45 6.03
CA ALA A 89 0.93 -6.49 4.70
C ALA A 89 1.71 -7.42 3.75
N ALA A 90 3.03 -7.39 3.80
CA ALA A 90 3.89 -8.29 3.01
C ALA A 90 3.71 -9.76 3.43
N ALA A 91 3.69 -10.04 4.75
CA ALA A 91 3.44 -11.39 5.26
C ALA A 91 2.04 -11.88 4.87
N GLY A 92 1.01 -11.05 5.07
CA GLY A 92 -0.36 -11.34 4.66
C GLY A 92 -0.46 -11.61 3.16
N SER A 93 0.20 -10.80 2.33
CA SER A 93 0.26 -11.01 0.88
C SER A 93 0.94 -12.33 0.51
N ALA A 94 2.06 -12.66 1.16
CA ALA A 94 2.76 -13.93 0.94
C ALA A 94 1.96 -15.16 1.36
N LEU A 95 1.08 -15.03 2.37
CA LEU A 95 0.22 -16.10 2.87
C LEU A 95 -1.09 -16.24 2.07
N LEU A 96 -1.67 -15.11 1.62
CA LEU A 96 -3.02 -15.07 1.03
C LEU A 96 -3.02 -15.08 -0.49
N LEU A 97 -1.98 -14.55 -1.15
CA LEU A 97 -1.93 -14.52 -2.60
C LEU A 97 -1.53 -15.90 -3.15
N PRO A 98 -2.31 -16.49 -4.06
CA PRO A 98 -1.91 -17.70 -4.74
C PRO A 98 -0.58 -17.48 -5.46
N ALA A 99 0.30 -18.48 -5.43
CA ALA A 99 1.49 -18.46 -6.26
C ALA A 99 1.04 -18.40 -7.73
N GLY A 100 1.15 -17.21 -8.32
CA GLY A 100 0.77 -16.94 -9.71
C GLY A 100 1.68 -17.69 -10.65
N ARG A 101 1.48 -19.00 -10.78
CA ARG A 101 2.10 -19.81 -11.83
C ARG A 101 1.42 -19.37 -13.12
N PRO A 102 2.13 -18.69 -14.04
CA PRO A 102 1.60 -18.41 -15.35
C PRO A 102 1.20 -19.76 -15.96
N ASP A 103 -0.05 -19.91 -16.36
CA ASP A 103 -0.49 -21.12 -17.04
C ASP A 103 0.28 -21.21 -18.36
N PRO A 104 1.19 -22.20 -18.54
CA PRO A 104 1.97 -22.35 -19.75
C PRO A 104 1.10 -22.58 -20.99
N ALA A 105 -0.18 -22.97 -20.80
CA ALA A 105 -1.14 -23.18 -21.88
C ALA A 105 -1.76 -21.88 -22.41
N GLN A 106 -1.65 -20.76 -21.69
CA GLN A 106 -2.03 -19.44 -22.20
C GLN A 106 -0.92 -18.91 -23.11
N GLY A 107 -0.98 -19.28 -24.39
CA GLY A 107 -0.09 -18.77 -25.42
C GLY A 107 -0.10 -17.23 -25.52
N PRO A 108 0.88 -16.62 -26.21
CA PRO A 108 1.01 -15.17 -26.29
C PRO A 108 -0.27 -14.54 -26.85
N VAL A 109 -0.91 -13.68 -26.05
CA VAL A 109 -2.07 -12.88 -26.46
C VAL A 109 -1.58 -11.89 -27.52
N MET A 110 -1.77 -12.21 -28.80
CA MET A 110 -1.50 -11.29 -29.89
C MET A 110 -2.55 -10.19 -29.85
N ALA A 111 -2.13 -8.97 -29.48
CA ALA A 111 -2.97 -7.79 -29.64
C ALA A 111 -3.20 -7.55 -31.14
N HIS A 112 -4.46 -7.46 -31.53
CA HIS A 112 -4.90 -7.28 -32.91
C HIS A 112 -5.07 -5.80 -33.26
#